data_AF-A0A0H4WVW4-F1
#
_entry.id   AF-A0A0H4WVW4-F1
#
_cell.length_a   1.000
_cell.length_b   1.000
_cell.length_c   1.000
_cell.angle_alpha   90.00
_cell.angle_beta   90.00
_cell.angle_gamma   90.00
#
_symmetry.space_group_name_H-M   'P 1'
#
loop_
_entity.id
_entity.type
_entity.pdbx_description
1 polymer ?
#
loop_
_entity_poly.entity_id
_entity_poly.type
_entity_poly.pdbx_seq_one_letter_code
_entity_poly.pdbx_strand_id
1 'polypeptide(L)'
;MNAQADTALAKWNLDHAGPGTAAACASLVQLGLAPAAQSDITVRPPVLALVGTLAPRCAQEGHLDDAVLRAAAANLGAPSPALVALAAAPLEGTSGAIKPDHLEGTEPRHQAFDRDVKTGVPVGKAPKSERWEADGALRAGYAPTLKQLVAVRIHATGPGSVRAIVRTPKGVGLRDPEKDFSFVNPTVCRFQGTGAWEECQLQTPLRDVDSVSVLPEREDVVLNEVEIIGAR
;
A
#
# COMPACT_ATOMS: atom_id res chain seq x y z
N MET A 1 18.01 -20.12 19.16
CA MET A 1 16.54 -20.24 19.22
C MET A 1 16.07 -20.88 17.93
N ASN A 2 15.24 -21.91 18.01
CA ASN A 2 14.81 -22.68 16.84
C ASN A 2 13.47 -22.11 16.34
N ALA A 3 13.55 -21.20 15.37
CA ALA A 3 12.40 -20.43 14.89
C ALA A 3 11.19 -21.30 14.46
N GLN A 4 11.43 -22.52 13.99
CA GLN A 4 10.38 -23.45 13.60
C GLN A 4 9.59 -24.01 14.80
N ALA A 5 10.29 -24.34 15.90
CA ALA A 5 9.64 -24.79 17.13
C ALA A 5 8.87 -23.63 17.81
N ASP A 6 9.43 -22.43 17.78
CA ASP A 6 8.80 -21.22 18.34
C ASP A 6 7.51 -20.86 17.59
N THR A 7 7.51 -21.02 16.25
CA THR A 7 6.33 -20.77 15.41
C THR A 7 5.23 -21.81 15.62
N ALA A 8 5.58 -23.09 15.76
CA ALA A 8 4.61 -24.15 16.03
C ALA A 8 3.93 -23.97 17.41
N LEU A 9 4.70 -23.56 18.42
CA LEU A 9 4.17 -23.25 19.75
C LEU A 9 3.24 -22.02 19.70
N ALA A 10 3.63 -20.96 18.99
CA ALA A 10 2.80 -19.77 18.82
C ALA A 10 1.46 -20.11 18.15
N LYS A 11 1.48 -20.97 17.12
CA LYS A 11 0.25 -21.47 16.47
C LYS A 11 -0.63 -22.23 17.45
N TRP A 12 -0.05 -23.19 18.18
CA TRP A 12 -0.81 -23.97 19.15
C TRP A 12 -1.45 -23.08 20.22
N ASN A 13 -0.70 -22.10 20.74
CA ASN A 13 -1.21 -21.14 21.71
C ASN A 13 -2.38 -20.32 21.16
N LEU A 14 -2.28 -19.82 19.92
CA LEU A 14 -3.37 -19.07 19.28
C LEU A 14 -4.63 -19.93 19.08
N ASP A 15 -4.45 -21.18 18.67
CA ASP A 15 -5.53 -22.14 18.45
C ASP A 15 -6.27 -22.48 19.77
N HIS A 16 -5.60 -22.35 20.92
CA HIS A 16 -6.15 -22.66 22.25
C HIS A 16 -6.35 -21.43 23.15
N ALA A 17 -6.20 -20.21 22.63
CA ALA A 17 -6.26 -18.98 23.42
C ALA A 17 -7.68 -18.65 23.92
N GLY A 18 -8.73 -19.24 23.32
CA GLY A 18 -10.12 -18.97 23.67
C GLY A 18 -10.41 -17.45 23.62
N PRO A 19 -10.85 -16.81 24.72
CA PRO A 19 -11.08 -15.36 24.76
C PRO A 19 -9.84 -14.51 24.42
N GLY A 20 -8.62 -15.05 24.54
CA GLY A 20 -7.38 -14.35 24.21
C GLY A 20 -7.08 -14.23 22.71
N THR A 21 -7.81 -14.95 21.85
CA THR A 21 -7.57 -14.98 20.39
C THR A 21 -7.63 -13.59 19.75
N ALA A 22 -8.61 -12.76 20.13
CA ALA A 22 -8.76 -11.41 19.59
C ALA A 22 -7.53 -10.53 19.87
N ALA A 23 -7.02 -10.53 21.11
CA ALA A 23 -5.85 -9.75 21.50
C ALA A 23 -4.56 -10.25 20.81
N ALA A 24 -4.42 -11.56 20.65
CA ALA A 24 -3.30 -12.16 19.93
C ALA A 24 -3.31 -11.78 18.44
N CYS A 25 -4.48 -11.81 17.80
CA CYS A 25 -4.63 -11.38 16.41
C CYS A 25 -4.42 -9.87 16.23
N ALA A 26 -4.88 -9.05 17.17
CA ALA A 26 -4.58 -7.61 17.17
C ALA A 26 -3.07 -7.35 17.25
N SER A 27 -2.35 -8.12 18.07
CA SER A 27 -0.89 -8.03 18.17
C SER A 27 -0.19 -8.44 16.86
N LEU A 28 -0.70 -9.47 16.19
CA LEU A 28 -0.22 -9.90 14.86
C LEU A 28 -0.38 -8.79 13.82
N VAL A 29 -1.51 -8.08 13.85
CA VAL A 29 -1.76 -6.93 12.97
C VAL A 29 -0.81 -5.80 13.27
N GLN A 30 -0.69 -5.38 14.53
CA GLN A 30 0.10 -4.22 14.94
C GLN A 30 1.62 -4.43 14.75
N LEU A 31 2.13 -5.62 15.04
CA LEU A 31 3.57 -5.91 15.01
C LEU A 31 4.04 -6.54 13.70
N GLY A 32 3.11 -7.08 12.90
CA GLY A 32 3.42 -7.84 11.70
C GLY A 32 2.83 -7.22 10.45
N LEU A 33 1.51 -7.31 10.29
CA LEU A 33 0.83 -6.93 9.03
C LEU A 33 0.90 -5.43 8.74
N ALA A 34 0.59 -4.57 9.71
CA ALA A 34 0.62 -3.12 9.49
C ALA A 34 2.04 -2.64 9.15
N PRO A 35 3.12 -3.03 9.86
CA PRO A 35 4.49 -2.75 9.43
C PRO A 35 4.83 -3.31 8.05
N ALA A 36 4.38 -4.52 7.71
CA ALA A 36 4.61 -5.12 6.39
C ALA A 36 3.90 -4.35 5.26
N ALA A 37 2.84 -3.63 5.58
CA ALA A 37 2.08 -2.79 4.65
C ALA A 37 2.64 -1.37 4.50
N GLN A 38 3.62 -0.95 5.31
CA GLN A 38 4.24 0.38 5.18
C GLN A 38 5.44 0.34 4.24
N SER A 39 5.60 1.42 3.48
CA SER A 39 6.83 1.63 2.73
C SER A 39 8.02 1.86 3.66
N ASP A 40 9.21 1.48 3.20
CA ASP A 40 10.50 1.65 3.89
C ASP A 40 10.64 0.96 5.26
N ILE A 41 9.64 0.18 5.69
CA ILE A 41 9.73 -0.68 6.88
C ILE A 41 10.12 -2.09 6.46
N THR A 42 11.29 -2.53 6.93
CA THR A 42 11.72 -3.93 6.76
C THR A 42 11.26 -4.76 7.97
N VAL A 43 10.27 -5.62 7.76
CA VAL A 43 9.84 -6.58 8.78
C VAL A 43 10.83 -7.72 8.87
N ARG A 44 11.26 -8.04 10.09
CA ARG A 44 12.26 -9.11 10.32
C ARG A 44 11.72 -10.47 9.85
N PRO A 45 12.53 -11.31 9.19
CA PRO A 45 12.08 -12.61 8.66
C PRO A 45 11.36 -13.52 9.68
N PRO A 46 11.77 -13.61 10.96
CA PRO A 46 11.03 -14.41 11.94
C PRO A 46 9.60 -13.90 12.20
N VAL A 47 9.39 -12.58 12.14
CA VAL A 47 8.05 -11.98 12.29
C VAL A 47 7.20 -12.28 11.05
N LEU A 48 7.78 -12.21 9.84
CA LEU A 48 7.06 -12.60 8.62
C LEU A 48 6.66 -14.07 8.61
N ALA A 49 7.52 -14.96 9.11
CA ALA A 49 7.19 -16.39 9.25
C ALA A 49 6.02 -16.61 10.24
N LEU A 50 6.02 -15.88 11.37
CA LEU A 50 4.91 -15.88 12.32
C LEU A 50 3.62 -15.35 11.67
N VAL A 51 3.69 -14.22 10.95
CA VAL A 51 2.54 -13.67 10.21
C VAL A 51 1.98 -14.70 9.23
N GLY A 52 2.82 -15.32 8.40
CA GLY A 52 2.37 -16.34 7.46
C GLY A 52 1.72 -17.55 8.13
N THR A 53 2.18 -17.92 9.33
CA THR A 53 1.64 -19.07 10.07
C THR A 53 0.34 -18.75 10.82
N LEU A 54 0.24 -17.56 11.41
CA LEU A 54 -0.86 -17.19 12.29
C LEU A 54 -2.00 -16.47 11.54
N ALA A 55 -1.70 -15.81 10.42
CA ALA A 55 -2.69 -15.04 9.66
C ALA A 55 -3.92 -15.89 9.21
N PRO A 56 -3.78 -17.14 8.75
CA PRO A 56 -4.95 -17.94 8.38
C PRO A 56 -5.94 -18.14 9.53
N ARG A 57 -5.44 -18.36 10.75
CA ARG A 57 -6.30 -18.51 11.93
C ARG A 57 -6.98 -17.20 12.29
N CYS A 58 -6.25 -16.09 12.28
CA CYS A 58 -6.82 -14.77 12.56
C CYS A 58 -7.83 -14.31 11.49
N ALA A 59 -7.62 -14.68 10.22
CA ALA A 59 -8.58 -14.44 9.15
C ALA A 59 -9.87 -15.24 9.36
N GLN A 60 -9.76 -16.53 9.72
CA GLN A 60 -10.90 -17.40 9.98
C GLN A 60 -11.81 -16.86 11.11
N GLU A 61 -11.21 -16.23 12.13
CA GLU A 61 -11.93 -15.61 13.25
C GLU A 61 -12.38 -14.16 12.97
N GLY A 62 -12.18 -13.65 11.74
CA GLY A 62 -12.62 -12.32 11.35
C GLY A 62 -11.83 -11.17 12.00
N HIS A 63 -10.60 -11.43 12.44
CA HIS A 63 -9.75 -10.44 13.11
C HIS A 63 -8.73 -9.76 12.18
N LEU A 64 -8.69 -10.12 10.90
CA LEU A 64 -7.84 -9.47 9.91
C LEU A 64 -8.67 -8.60 8.98
N ASP A 65 -8.31 -7.33 8.91
CA ASP A 65 -8.85 -6.38 7.95
C ASP A 65 -8.29 -6.67 6.54
N ASP A 66 -9.17 -6.76 5.55
CA ASP A 66 -8.80 -7.13 4.16
C ASP A 66 -7.90 -6.07 3.50
N ALA A 67 -8.12 -4.78 3.79
CA ALA A 67 -7.33 -3.71 3.23
C ALA A 67 -5.89 -3.76 3.76
N VAL A 68 -5.71 -3.98 5.07
CA VAL A 68 -4.38 -4.15 5.69
C VAL A 68 -3.67 -5.40 5.15
N LEU A 69 -4.39 -6.52 5.03
CA LEU A 69 -3.85 -7.78 4.53
C LEU A 69 -3.33 -7.63 3.09
N ARG A 70 -4.13 -7.03 2.20
CA ARG A 70 -3.76 -6.82 0.80
C ARG A 70 -2.61 -5.84 0.65
N ALA A 71 -2.60 -4.76 1.44
CA ALA A 71 -1.50 -3.80 1.48
C ALA A 71 -0.18 -4.46 1.90
N ALA A 72 -0.20 -5.33 2.92
CA ALA A 72 0.96 -6.09 3.33
C ALA A 72 1.44 -7.04 2.23
N ALA A 73 0.54 -7.79 1.60
CA ALA A 73 0.89 -8.71 0.52
C ALA A 73 1.46 -8.00 -0.72
N ALA A 74 0.95 -6.81 -1.06
CA ALA A 74 1.43 -6.02 -2.20
C ALA A 74 2.79 -5.36 -1.95
N ASN A 75 3.05 -4.91 -0.71
CA ASN A 75 4.29 -4.22 -0.37
C ASN A 75 5.47 -5.18 -0.12
N LEU A 76 5.19 -6.40 0.34
CA LEU A 76 6.21 -7.43 0.48
C LEU A 76 6.69 -7.87 -0.90
N GLY A 77 7.99 -7.76 -1.17
CA GLY A 77 8.57 -8.27 -2.43
C GLY A 77 8.52 -9.81 -2.54
N ALA A 78 8.40 -10.51 -1.41
CA ALA A 78 8.27 -11.96 -1.35
C ALA A 78 7.28 -12.35 -0.21
N PRO A 79 5.97 -12.16 -0.42
CA PRO A 79 4.97 -12.53 0.58
C PRO A 79 4.92 -14.05 0.77
N SER A 80 4.56 -14.50 1.97
CA SER A 80 4.35 -15.93 2.20
C SER A 80 3.17 -16.45 1.37
N PRO A 81 3.19 -17.72 0.91
CA PRO A 81 2.07 -18.29 0.15
C PRO A 81 0.72 -18.19 0.87
N ALA A 82 0.72 -18.29 2.20
CA ALA A 82 -0.48 -18.14 3.01
C ALA A 82 -1.07 -16.73 2.92
N LEU A 83 -0.23 -15.69 2.97
CA LEU A 83 -0.70 -14.30 2.82
C LEU A 83 -1.24 -14.04 1.42
N VAL A 84 -0.56 -14.56 0.39
CA VAL A 84 -1.05 -14.46 -1.00
C VAL A 84 -2.41 -15.13 -1.13
N ALA A 85 -2.57 -16.35 -0.60
CA ALA A 85 -3.83 -17.09 -0.67
C ALA A 85 -4.98 -16.36 0.04
N LEU A 86 -4.72 -15.75 1.20
CA LEU A 86 -5.71 -14.95 1.92
C LEU A 86 -6.08 -13.68 1.16
N ALA A 87 -5.10 -13.03 0.52
CA ALA A 87 -5.32 -11.79 -0.22
C ALA A 87 -5.85 -12.01 -1.65
N ALA A 88 -5.85 -13.26 -2.14
CA ALA A 88 -6.31 -13.64 -3.48
C ALA A 88 -7.84 -13.67 -3.61
N ALA A 89 -8.60 -13.27 -2.58
CA ALA A 89 -10.06 -13.26 -2.67
C ALA A 89 -10.54 -12.43 -3.88
N PRO A 90 -11.61 -12.88 -4.58
CA PRO A 90 -12.04 -12.29 -5.84
C PRO A 90 -12.30 -10.79 -5.71
N LEU A 91 -11.95 -10.08 -6.76
CA LEU A 91 -12.35 -8.69 -6.93
C LEU A 91 -13.71 -8.63 -7.61
N GLU A 92 -14.54 -7.69 -7.17
CA GLU A 92 -15.80 -7.38 -7.81
C GLU A 92 -15.64 -6.15 -8.70
N GLY A 93 -16.24 -6.19 -9.89
CA GLY A 93 -16.34 -5.05 -10.81
C GLY A 93 -15.30 -5.02 -11.93
N THR A 94 -15.57 -4.18 -12.94
CA THR A 94 -14.68 -3.96 -14.08
C THR A 94 -13.67 -2.85 -13.75
N SER A 95 -12.39 -3.16 -13.82
CA SER A 95 -11.32 -2.19 -13.63
C SER A 95 -11.09 -1.34 -14.88
N GLY A 96 -10.74 -0.06 -14.69
CA GLY A 96 -10.39 0.87 -15.75
C GLY A 96 -9.58 2.06 -15.22
N ALA A 97 -9.18 2.96 -16.11
CA ALA A 97 -8.47 4.18 -15.72
C ALA A 97 -9.39 5.12 -14.91
N ILE A 98 -8.97 5.49 -13.70
CA ILE A 98 -9.73 6.34 -12.78
C ILE A 98 -9.08 7.71 -12.67
N LYS A 99 -9.86 8.75 -12.94
CA LYS A 99 -9.44 10.14 -12.71
C LYS A 99 -9.47 10.46 -11.21
N PRO A 100 -8.45 11.14 -10.66
CA PRO A 100 -8.49 11.67 -9.29
C PRO A 100 -9.57 12.74 -9.11
N ASP A 101 -10.16 12.80 -7.92
CA ASP A 101 -11.14 13.84 -7.55
C ASP A 101 -10.44 15.11 -7.06
N HIS A 102 -9.29 14.93 -6.40
CA HIS A 102 -8.48 16.00 -5.85
C HIS A 102 -7.01 15.78 -6.18
N LEU A 103 -6.30 16.88 -6.46
CA LEU A 103 -4.86 16.88 -6.71
C LEU A 103 -4.21 17.90 -5.77
N GLU A 104 -3.12 17.49 -5.13
CA GLU A 104 -2.32 18.31 -4.20
C GLU A 104 -0.83 18.15 -4.51
N GLY A 105 -0.01 19.13 -4.09
CA GLY A 105 1.45 19.10 -4.31
C GLY A 105 1.92 20.00 -5.45
N THR A 106 3.01 19.58 -6.11
CA THR A 106 3.81 20.38 -7.05
C THR A 106 3.02 20.88 -8.25
N GLU A 107 3.13 22.17 -8.57
CA GLU A 107 2.52 22.75 -9.77
C GLU A 107 3.40 22.56 -11.02
N PRO A 108 2.82 22.34 -12.22
CA PRO A 108 1.38 22.32 -12.56
C PRO A 108 0.73 20.92 -12.40
N ARG A 109 0.19 20.59 -11.22
CA ARG A 109 -0.16 19.20 -10.81
C ARG A 109 -1.12 18.45 -11.74
N HIS A 110 -1.99 19.18 -12.44
CA HIS A 110 -2.99 18.62 -13.34
C HIS A 110 -2.38 17.94 -14.57
N GLN A 111 -1.17 18.34 -14.97
CA GLN A 111 -0.47 17.79 -16.13
C GLN A 111 -0.09 16.33 -15.95
N ALA A 112 0.09 15.85 -14.72
CA ALA A 112 0.39 14.45 -14.47
C ALA A 112 -0.81 13.50 -14.69
N PHE A 113 -2.01 14.03 -14.98
CA PHE A 113 -3.25 13.25 -15.11
C PHE A 113 -4.13 13.74 -16.28
N ASP A 114 -3.56 14.47 -17.24
CA ASP A 114 -4.30 15.09 -18.35
C ASP A 114 -4.30 14.25 -19.63
N ARG A 115 -3.60 13.11 -19.62
CA ARG A 115 -3.39 12.17 -20.73
C ARG A 115 -2.47 12.72 -21.82
N ASP A 116 -1.69 13.77 -21.54
CA ASP A 116 -0.69 14.33 -22.45
C ASP A 116 0.73 14.13 -21.92
N VAL A 117 1.36 13.06 -22.41
CA VAL A 117 2.76 12.69 -22.10
C VAL A 117 3.80 13.74 -22.51
N LYS A 118 3.42 14.79 -23.27
CA LYS A 118 4.32 15.90 -23.64
C LYS A 118 4.41 16.98 -22.58
N THR A 119 3.44 17.03 -21.66
CA THR A 119 3.47 17.94 -20.52
C THR A 119 4.14 17.26 -19.32
N GLY A 120 4.46 17.99 -18.26
CA GLY A 120 5.16 17.38 -17.15
C GLY A 120 5.32 18.26 -15.91
N VAL A 121 5.25 17.60 -14.76
CA VAL A 121 5.36 18.20 -13.44
C VAL A 121 6.76 17.94 -12.88
N PRO A 122 7.55 18.97 -12.53
CA PRO A 122 8.91 18.81 -12.00
C PRO A 122 8.90 18.38 -10.53
N VAL A 123 8.39 17.18 -10.26
CA VAL A 123 8.17 16.63 -8.91
C VAL A 123 9.45 16.50 -8.10
N GLY A 124 10.62 16.35 -8.74
CA GLY A 124 11.91 16.23 -8.05
C GLY A 124 12.28 17.40 -7.13
N LYS A 125 11.72 18.59 -7.38
CA LYS A 125 11.99 19.81 -6.59
C LYS A 125 10.94 20.09 -5.52
N ALA A 126 10.03 19.15 -5.28
CA ALA A 126 8.97 19.33 -4.29
C ALA A 126 9.56 19.47 -2.88
N PRO A 127 9.10 20.46 -2.09
CA PRO A 127 9.53 20.59 -0.71
C PRO A 127 8.97 19.42 0.12
N LYS A 128 9.82 18.82 0.96
CA LYS A 128 9.40 17.75 1.88
C LYS A 128 8.65 18.36 3.06
N SER A 129 7.34 18.12 3.14
CA SER A 129 6.49 18.54 4.26
C SER A 129 6.55 17.54 5.42
N GLU A 130 5.96 17.90 6.56
CA GLU A 130 5.79 16.97 7.69
C GLU A 130 4.90 15.76 7.35
N ARG A 131 4.06 15.88 6.31
CA ARG A 131 3.17 14.83 5.80
C ARG A 131 3.71 14.13 4.55
N TRP A 132 5.02 14.23 4.28
CA TRP A 132 5.65 13.66 3.09
C TRP A 132 5.34 12.17 2.87
N GLU A 133 5.24 11.39 3.94
CA GLU A 133 4.89 9.97 3.89
C GLU A 133 3.48 9.69 3.34
N ALA A 134 2.58 10.67 3.48
CA ALA A 134 1.22 10.61 2.98
C ALA A 134 1.07 11.35 1.63
N ASP A 135 1.69 12.51 1.48
CA ASP A 135 1.45 13.43 0.37
C ASP A 135 2.45 13.28 -0.78
N GLY A 136 3.70 12.91 -0.48
CA GLY A 136 4.78 12.92 -1.46
C GLY A 136 4.94 14.28 -2.16
N ALA A 137 5.51 14.26 -3.36
CA ALA A 137 5.66 15.43 -4.21
C ALA A 137 4.35 15.83 -4.91
N LEU A 138 3.48 14.85 -5.13
CA LEU A 138 2.20 14.96 -5.81
C LEU A 138 1.26 13.90 -5.25
N ARG A 139 0.07 14.32 -4.82
CA ARG A 139 -0.97 13.43 -4.29
C ARG A 139 -2.22 13.51 -5.18
N ALA A 140 -2.75 12.34 -5.52
CA ALA A 140 -4.02 12.16 -6.20
C ALA A 140 -5.03 11.48 -5.26
N GLY A 141 -6.05 12.21 -4.83
CA GLY A 141 -7.07 11.76 -3.88
C GLY A 141 -8.36 11.29 -4.57
N TYR A 142 -9.05 10.35 -3.92
CA TYR A 142 -10.29 9.73 -4.37
C TYR A 142 -11.38 9.85 -3.29
N ALA A 143 -12.54 10.36 -3.69
CA ALA A 143 -13.71 10.53 -2.85
C ALA A 143 -14.98 10.07 -3.61
N PRO A 144 -15.62 8.95 -3.20
CA PRO A 144 -15.20 7.98 -2.18
C PRO A 144 -13.85 7.29 -2.51
N THR A 145 -13.29 6.58 -1.52
CA THR A 145 -12.09 5.75 -1.73
C THR A 145 -12.26 4.79 -2.90
N LEU A 146 -11.16 4.45 -3.57
CA LEU A 146 -11.21 3.40 -4.58
C LEU A 146 -11.54 2.07 -3.89
N LYS A 147 -12.54 1.37 -4.42
CA LYS A 147 -12.82 -0.02 -4.00
C LYS A 147 -11.66 -0.94 -4.34
N GLN A 148 -11.01 -0.70 -5.48
CA GLN A 148 -9.84 -1.45 -5.90
C GLN A 148 -8.81 -0.60 -6.65
N LEU A 149 -7.53 -0.89 -6.40
CA LEU A 149 -6.39 -0.48 -7.22
C LEU A 149 -5.71 -1.74 -7.75
N VAL A 150 -5.64 -1.91 -9.07
CA VAL A 150 -5.07 -3.11 -9.70
C VAL A 150 -3.74 -2.86 -10.39
N ALA A 151 -3.52 -1.66 -10.92
CA ALA A 151 -2.28 -1.31 -11.59
C ALA A 151 -2.04 0.20 -11.60
N VAL A 152 -0.78 0.57 -11.78
CA VAL A 152 -0.34 1.95 -11.97
C VAL A 152 0.50 1.98 -13.24
N ARG A 153 0.18 2.89 -14.17
CA ARG A 153 1.02 3.19 -15.33
C ARG A 153 1.62 4.56 -15.17
N ILE A 154 2.90 4.69 -15.49
CA ILE A 154 3.67 5.91 -15.25
C ILE A 154 4.46 6.24 -16.51
N HIS A 155 4.44 7.50 -16.87
CA HIS A 155 5.36 8.10 -17.83
C HIS A 155 6.13 9.20 -17.12
N ALA A 156 7.45 9.02 -17.00
CA ALA A 156 8.31 9.95 -16.26
C ALA A 156 9.72 10.00 -16.86
N THR A 157 10.44 11.06 -16.53
CA THR A 157 11.88 11.17 -16.69
C THR A 157 12.53 11.21 -15.30
N GLY A 158 13.40 10.26 -15.00
CA GLY A 158 14.04 10.09 -13.68
C GLY A 158 13.29 9.14 -12.73
N PRO A 159 14.00 8.49 -11.79
CA PRO A 159 13.46 7.41 -10.98
C PRO A 159 12.58 7.91 -9.82
N GLY A 160 11.67 7.05 -9.39
CA GLY A 160 10.78 7.33 -8.26
C GLY A 160 9.91 6.15 -7.87
N SER A 161 9.00 6.42 -6.94
CA SER A 161 8.02 5.44 -6.50
C SER A 161 6.63 6.04 -6.38
N VAL A 162 5.62 5.18 -6.47
CA VAL A 162 4.23 5.51 -6.14
C VAL A 162 3.83 4.71 -4.92
N ARG A 163 3.27 5.42 -3.93
CA ARG A 163 2.69 4.83 -2.73
C ARG A 163 1.19 5.01 -2.75
N ALA A 164 0.45 3.99 -2.34
CA ALA A 164 -0.98 4.13 -2.11
C ALA A 164 -1.23 4.43 -0.64
N ILE A 165 -2.23 5.25 -0.31
CA ILE A 165 -2.70 5.48 1.06
C ILE A 165 -3.95 4.64 1.25
N VAL A 166 -3.82 3.52 1.95
CA VAL A 166 -4.91 2.57 2.22
C VAL A 166 -5.47 2.86 3.60
N ARG A 167 -6.77 3.13 3.70
CA ARG A 167 -7.44 3.35 4.98
C ARG A 167 -7.49 2.05 5.79
N THR A 168 -7.35 2.17 7.09
CA THR A 168 -7.33 1.03 8.01
C THR A 168 -8.20 1.31 9.24
N PRO A 169 -8.53 0.28 10.04
CA PRO A 169 -9.17 0.47 11.34
C PRO A 169 -8.35 1.42 12.25
N LYS A 170 -9.04 2.18 13.10
CA LYS A 170 -8.39 3.15 14.00
C LYS A 170 -7.30 2.47 14.84
N GLY A 171 -6.11 3.09 14.86
CA GLY A 171 -4.95 2.61 15.60
C GLY A 171 -4.10 1.58 14.86
N VAL A 172 -4.40 1.25 13.59
CA VAL A 172 -3.62 0.32 12.77
C VAL A 172 -2.79 1.10 11.74
N GLY A 173 -1.47 1.16 11.92
CA GLY A 173 -0.58 1.88 11.01
C GLY A 173 -0.34 3.33 11.42
N LEU A 174 -0.13 4.21 10.43
CA LEU A 174 0.10 5.64 10.63
C LEU A 174 -1.23 6.36 10.88
N ARG A 175 -1.18 7.53 11.53
CA ARG A 175 -2.35 8.40 11.72
C ARG A 175 -2.26 9.58 10.78
N ASP A 176 -3.33 9.85 10.03
CA ASP A 176 -3.46 11.11 9.30
C ASP A 176 -3.86 12.23 10.29
N PRO A 177 -3.01 13.24 10.51
CA PRO A 177 -3.26 14.28 11.51
C PRO A 177 -4.41 15.22 11.11
N GLU A 178 -4.76 15.29 9.83
CA GLU A 178 -5.79 16.21 9.32
C GLU A 178 -7.15 15.53 9.13
N LYS A 179 -7.14 14.25 8.70
CA LYS A 179 -8.36 13.52 8.33
C LYS A 179 -8.87 12.54 9.39
N ASP A 180 -8.22 12.46 10.56
CA ASP A 180 -8.53 11.58 11.71
C ASP A 180 -8.81 10.10 11.35
N PHE A 181 -8.06 9.56 10.38
CA PHE A 181 -8.07 8.13 10.07
C PHE A 181 -6.68 7.51 10.23
N SER A 182 -6.67 6.18 10.36
CA SER A 182 -5.43 5.40 10.30
C SER A 182 -5.21 4.86 8.89
N PHE A 183 -3.95 4.72 8.50
CA PHE A 183 -3.59 4.24 7.17
C PHE A 183 -2.26 3.46 7.14
N VAL A 184 -2.10 2.71 6.06
CA VAL A 184 -0.82 2.14 5.63
C VAL A 184 -0.45 2.68 4.25
N ASN A 185 0.85 2.81 3.96
CA ASN A 185 1.36 3.42 2.74
C ASN A 185 2.18 2.47 1.85
N PRO A 186 1.64 1.35 1.35
CA PRO A 186 2.41 0.38 0.56
C PRO A 186 2.99 1.01 -0.72
N THR A 187 4.22 0.65 -1.08
CA THR A 187 4.77 1.01 -2.40
C THR A 187 4.09 0.14 -3.45
N VAL A 188 3.37 0.76 -4.37
CA VAL A 188 2.63 0.08 -5.45
C VAL A 188 3.36 0.10 -6.78
N CYS A 189 4.35 0.98 -6.94
CA CYS A 189 5.19 1.02 -8.13
C CYS A 189 6.55 1.62 -7.80
N ARG A 190 7.61 1.06 -8.39
CA ARG A 190 8.94 1.68 -8.49
C ARG A 190 9.23 1.82 -9.97
N PHE A 191 9.56 3.02 -10.42
CA PHE A 191 9.77 3.34 -11.82
C PHE A 191 11.17 3.95 -12.01
N GLN A 192 11.74 3.71 -13.19
CA GLN A 192 13.06 4.24 -13.56
C GLN A 192 12.97 5.62 -14.22
N GLY A 193 11.82 5.93 -14.82
CA GLY A 193 11.56 7.17 -15.54
C GLY A 193 12.45 7.28 -16.78
N THR A 194 12.34 6.31 -17.67
CA THR A 194 13.15 6.28 -18.91
C THR A 194 12.62 7.18 -20.02
N GLY A 195 11.51 7.88 -19.78
CA GLY A 195 10.74 8.57 -20.82
C GLY A 195 9.85 7.65 -21.66
N ALA A 196 9.72 6.37 -21.27
CA ALA A 196 8.73 5.44 -21.80
C ALA A 196 7.68 5.11 -20.74
N TRP A 197 6.57 4.50 -21.16
CA TRP A 197 5.57 3.97 -20.25
C TRP A 197 6.12 2.79 -19.45
N GLU A 198 5.97 2.86 -18.14
CA GLU A 198 6.23 1.77 -17.19
C GLU A 198 4.91 1.37 -16.54
N GLU A 199 4.67 0.06 -16.41
CA GLU A 199 3.44 -0.48 -15.82
C GLU A 199 3.76 -1.39 -14.64
N CYS A 200 3.14 -1.08 -13.50
CA CYS A 200 3.21 -1.86 -12.28
C CYS A 200 1.84 -2.53 -12.05
N GLN A 201 1.72 -3.77 -12.51
CA GLN A 201 0.57 -4.63 -12.19
C GLN A 201 0.70 -5.16 -10.77
N LEU A 202 -0.33 -4.95 -9.94
CA LEU A 202 -0.36 -5.48 -8.59
C LEU A 202 -0.79 -6.94 -8.63
N GLN A 203 0.06 -7.82 -8.09
CA GLN A 203 -0.28 -9.23 -7.88
C GLN A 203 -1.45 -9.38 -6.90
N THR A 204 -1.49 -8.49 -5.91
CA THR A 204 -2.59 -8.37 -4.96
C THR A 204 -3.17 -6.97 -5.07
N PRO A 205 -4.35 -6.82 -5.69
CA PRO A 205 -5.02 -5.53 -5.77
C PRO A 205 -5.37 -4.99 -4.39
N LEU A 206 -5.16 -3.69 -4.20
CA LEU A 206 -5.45 -2.99 -2.94
C LEU A 206 -6.92 -2.62 -2.84
N ARG A 207 -7.42 -2.44 -1.61
CA ARG A 207 -8.75 -1.91 -1.31
C ARG A 207 -8.65 -0.63 -0.50
N ASP A 208 -9.76 0.10 -0.43
CA ASP A 208 -9.94 1.30 0.40
C ASP A 208 -8.81 2.33 0.22
N VAL A 209 -8.42 2.54 -1.03
CA VAL A 209 -7.35 3.48 -1.38
C VAL A 209 -7.93 4.90 -1.37
N ASP A 210 -7.47 5.70 -0.41
CA ASP A 210 -7.80 7.13 -0.27
C ASP A 210 -7.10 7.97 -1.32
N SER A 211 -5.83 7.67 -1.57
CA SER A 211 -5.02 8.42 -2.51
C SER A 211 -3.82 7.62 -2.99
N VAL A 212 -3.20 8.10 -4.06
CA VAL A 212 -1.86 7.70 -4.48
C VAL A 212 -0.94 8.90 -4.47
N SER A 213 0.31 8.69 -4.08
CA SER A 213 1.30 9.74 -3.91
C SER A 213 2.57 9.37 -4.65
N VAL A 214 3.16 10.33 -5.36
CA VAL A 214 4.41 10.15 -6.12
C VAL A 214 5.57 10.69 -5.31
N LEU A 215 6.61 9.87 -5.16
CA LEU A 215 7.81 10.20 -4.41
C LEU A 215 9.03 10.11 -5.36
N PRO A 216 9.65 11.24 -5.73
CA PRO A 216 10.84 11.24 -6.56
C PRO A 216 12.06 10.75 -5.77
N GLU A 217 12.97 10.04 -6.44
CA GLU A 217 14.25 9.62 -5.85
C GLU A 217 15.36 10.66 -6.07
N ARG A 218 15.18 11.61 -7.00
CA ARG A 218 16.15 12.65 -7.35
C ARG A 218 15.48 13.99 -7.67
N GLU A 219 16.27 15.05 -7.72
CA GLU A 219 15.80 16.42 -7.96
C GLU A 219 15.44 16.73 -9.42
N ASP A 220 15.90 15.91 -10.36
CA ASP A 220 15.69 16.07 -11.80
C ASP A 220 14.43 15.36 -12.32
N VAL A 221 13.63 14.76 -11.44
CA VAL A 221 12.47 13.96 -11.83
C VAL A 221 11.34 14.83 -12.37
N VAL A 222 10.88 14.47 -13.57
CA VAL A 222 9.69 15.05 -14.22
C VAL A 222 8.67 13.95 -14.42
N LEU A 223 7.46 14.16 -13.89
CA LEU A 223 6.33 13.26 -14.05
C LEU A 223 5.47 13.76 -15.19
N ASN A 224 5.39 13.01 -16.29
CA ASN A 224 4.61 13.40 -17.46
C ASN A 224 3.16 12.92 -17.35
N GLU A 225 2.94 11.67 -16.93
CA GLU A 225 1.60 11.10 -16.81
C GLU A 225 1.57 9.97 -15.77
N VAL A 226 0.46 9.84 -15.05
CA VAL A 226 0.15 8.74 -14.16
C VAL A 226 -1.28 8.28 -14.39
N GLU A 227 -1.45 7.02 -14.79
CA GLU A 227 -2.76 6.39 -14.89
C GLU A 227 -2.95 5.40 -13.75
N ILE A 228 -4.04 5.59 -13.01
CA ILE A 228 -4.45 4.71 -11.93
C ILE A 228 -5.55 3.79 -12.43
N ILE A 229 -5.27 2.49 -12.43
CA ILE A 229 -6.18 1.47 -12.95
C ILE A 229 -6.83 0.76 -11.78
N GLY A 230 -8.16 0.80 -11.71
CA GLY A 230 -8.91 0.29 -10.57
C GLY A 230 -10.42 0.40 -10.79
N ALA A 231 -11.19 0.36 -9.70
CA ALA A 231 -12.63 0.60 -9.74
C ALA A 231 -13.14 1.33 -8.49
N ARG A 232 -14.31 1.93 -8.65
CA ARG A 232 -15.05 2.69 -7.64
C ARG A 232 -16.31 1.96 -7.19
#